data_AF-E9T3R7-F1
#
_entry.id   AF-E9T3R7-F1
#
_cell.length_a   1.000
_cell.length_b   1.000
_cell.length_c   1.000
_cell.angle_alpha   90.00
_cell.angle_beta   90.00
_cell.angle_gamma   90.00
#
_symmetry.space_group_name_H-M   'P 1'
#
loop_
_entity.id
_entity.type
_entity.pdbx_description
1 polymer ?
#
loop_
_entity_poly.entity_id
_entity_poly.type
_entity_poly.pdbx_seq_one_letter_code
_entity_poly.pdbx_strand_id
1 'polypeptide(L)'
;MTTPEFDATTPPGAVPPPLPDKHGESDDPRYPSPRQARQAIAFVVDWILHVAAGLAAMTVAMDIPAVADWAALALPIGWIAASLIDRVVLQRIVHATVGKLLLGVCVIRPSDGSWPTLGYLLKWWLLGALDAVATFSDSPWLGNYDNSPTVVRRRDVTALRTAP
;
A
#
# COMPACT_ATOMS: atom_id res chain seq x y z
N MET A 1 21.36 17.72 20.75
CA MET A 1 21.90 16.36 20.60
C MET A 1 21.16 15.49 21.59
N THR A 2 20.10 14.83 21.16
CA THR A 2 19.29 13.92 21.99
C THR A 2 19.31 12.58 21.30
N THR A 3 20.04 11.64 21.90
CA THR A 3 20.04 10.22 21.57
C THR A 3 18.62 9.67 21.53
N PRO A 4 18.29 8.72 20.64
CA PRO A 4 17.05 7.97 20.78
C PRO A 4 17.07 7.30 22.16
N GLU A 5 15.98 7.45 22.92
CA GLU A 5 15.79 6.75 24.18
C GLU A 5 16.02 5.26 23.95
N PHE A 6 17.16 4.79 24.45
CA PHE A 6 17.42 3.38 24.69
C PHE A 6 16.31 2.88 25.61
N ASP A 7 15.56 1.89 25.15
CA ASP A 7 14.64 1.12 25.97
C ASP A 7 15.40 0.64 27.23
N ALA A 8 14.98 1.13 28.39
CA ALA A 8 15.64 0.93 29.70
C ALA A 8 15.65 -0.53 30.16
N THR A 9 15.13 -1.44 29.35
CA THR A 9 15.13 -2.89 29.56
C THR A 9 16.36 -3.59 28.98
N THR A 10 17.19 -2.90 28.19
CA THR A 10 18.39 -3.51 27.59
C THR A 10 19.53 -3.52 28.62
N PRO A 11 20.05 -4.70 29.03
CA PRO A 11 21.17 -4.77 29.96
C PRO A 11 22.39 -4.01 29.41
N PRO A 12 23.14 -3.27 30.25
CA PRO A 12 24.39 -2.64 29.83
C PRO A 12 25.33 -3.71 29.23
N GLY A 13 25.62 -3.60 27.93
CA GLY A 13 26.49 -4.55 27.20
C GLY A 13 25.76 -5.57 26.32
N ALA A 14 24.43 -5.55 26.23
CA ALA A 14 23.73 -6.37 25.25
C ALA A 14 23.99 -5.85 23.82
N VAL A 15 24.39 -6.75 22.93
CA VAL A 15 24.49 -6.47 21.49
C VAL A 15 23.06 -6.21 20.98
N PRO A 16 22.80 -5.08 20.29
CA PRO A 16 21.50 -4.85 19.69
C PRO A 16 21.10 -6.05 18.82
N PRO A 17 19.82 -6.45 18.80
CA PRO A 17 19.39 -7.51 17.90
C PRO A 17 19.77 -7.13 16.46
N PRO A 18 20.20 -8.10 15.64
CA PRO A 18 20.48 -7.83 14.23
C PRO A 18 19.24 -7.25 13.56
N LEU A 19 19.45 -6.29 12.65
CA LEU A 19 18.36 -5.72 11.87
C LEU A 19 17.71 -6.81 11.00
N PRO A 20 16.38 -6.78 10.80
CA PRO A 20 15.74 -7.71 9.88
C PRO A 20 16.25 -7.53 8.45
N ASP A 21 16.36 -8.64 7.73
CA ASP A 21 16.81 -8.66 6.32
C ASP A 21 15.93 -7.78 5.43
N LYS A 22 14.63 -7.71 5.72
CA LYS A 22 13.66 -6.92 4.96
C LYS A 22 13.26 -5.65 5.70
N HIS A 23 13.21 -4.57 4.95
CA HIS A 23 12.72 -3.29 5.44
C HIS A 23 11.21 -3.33 5.69
N GLY A 24 10.81 -2.85 6.86
CA GLY A 24 9.42 -2.67 7.26
C GLY A 24 8.71 -3.97 7.65
N GLU A 25 9.47 -4.96 8.13
CA GLU A 25 8.91 -6.05 8.95
C GLU A 25 8.34 -5.50 10.28
N SER A 26 7.46 -6.25 10.92
CA SER A 26 6.69 -5.78 12.10
C SER A 26 7.56 -5.37 13.28
N ASP A 27 8.72 -6.00 13.41
CA ASP A 27 9.74 -5.82 14.44
C ASP A 27 10.93 -4.99 13.95
N ASP A 28 10.88 -4.42 12.73
CA ASP A 28 11.96 -3.62 12.17
C ASP A 28 12.13 -2.30 12.95
N PRO A 29 13.22 -2.13 13.72
CA PRO A 29 13.42 -0.94 14.55
C PRO A 29 13.66 0.32 13.72
N ARG A 30 13.95 0.19 12.42
CA ARG A 30 14.04 1.34 11.48
C ARG A 30 12.68 2.03 11.33
N TYR A 31 11.57 1.30 11.49
CA TYR A 31 10.20 1.80 11.28
C TYR A 31 9.31 1.53 12.50
N PRO A 32 9.56 2.19 13.65
CA PRO A 32 8.97 1.82 14.94
C PRO A 32 7.47 2.14 15.07
N SER A 33 6.90 2.89 14.12
CA SER A 33 5.54 3.40 14.29
C SER A 33 4.45 2.36 13.98
N PRO A 34 3.37 2.29 14.80
CA PRO A 34 2.26 1.39 14.55
C PRO A 34 1.52 1.77 13.25
N ARG A 35 1.23 0.76 12.44
CA ARG A 35 0.76 0.95 11.06
C ARG A 35 -0.35 0.01 10.59
N GLN A 36 -0.59 -1.12 11.25
CA GLN A 36 -1.58 -2.10 10.80
C GLN A 36 -2.99 -1.50 10.68
N ALA A 37 -3.50 -0.83 11.72
CA ALA A 37 -4.82 -0.18 11.68
C ALA A 37 -4.89 0.91 10.60
N ARG A 38 -3.81 1.68 10.41
CA ARG A 38 -3.72 2.72 9.38
C ARG A 38 -3.78 2.12 7.98
N GLN A 39 -3.12 1.00 7.78
CA GLN A 39 -3.13 0.26 6.52
C GLN A 39 -4.52 -0.33 6.23
N ALA A 40 -5.17 -0.93 7.24
CA ALA A 40 -6.52 -1.46 7.10
C ALA A 40 -7.54 -0.37 6.74
N ILE A 41 -7.51 0.76 7.46
CA ILE A 41 -8.38 1.91 7.17
C ILE A 41 -8.08 2.49 5.78
N ALA A 42 -6.80 2.66 5.43
CA ALA A 42 -6.40 3.13 4.11
C ALA A 42 -6.95 2.23 2.99
N PHE A 43 -6.90 0.91 3.18
CA PHE A 43 -7.45 -0.05 2.22
C PHE A 43 -8.97 0.13 2.06
N VAL A 44 -9.72 0.29 3.14
CA VAL A 44 -11.17 0.52 3.08
C VAL A 44 -11.49 1.83 2.35
N VAL A 45 -10.73 2.90 2.62
CA VAL A 45 -10.88 4.18 1.91
C VAL A 45 -10.62 4.03 0.42
N ASP A 46 -9.52 3.38 0.03
CA ASP A 46 -9.19 3.14 -1.38
C ASP A 46 -10.29 2.30 -2.06
N TRP A 47 -10.78 1.26 -1.38
CA TRP A 47 -11.84 0.39 -1.90
C TRP A 47 -13.14 1.16 -2.15
N ILE A 48 -13.60 1.97 -1.20
CA ILE A 48 -14.79 2.83 -1.37
C ILE A 48 -14.58 3.80 -2.54
N LEU A 49 -13.41 4.43 -2.61
CA LEU A 49 -13.09 5.38 -3.68
C LEU A 49 -13.16 4.72 -5.06
N HIS A 50 -12.62 3.51 -5.21
CA HIS A 50 -12.65 2.81 -6.49
C HIS A 50 -14.08 2.37 -6.84
N VAL A 51 -14.87 1.89 -5.87
CA VAL A 51 -16.29 1.53 -6.10
C VAL A 51 -17.09 2.74 -6.56
N ALA A 52 -16.87 3.91 -5.92
CA ALA A 52 -17.51 5.16 -6.33
C ALA A 52 -17.12 5.55 -7.77
N ALA A 53 -15.86 5.35 -8.17
CA ALA A 53 -15.43 5.60 -9.55
C ALA A 53 -16.10 4.64 -10.56
N GLY A 54 -16.27 3.37 -10.22
CA GLY A 54 -17.02 2.40 -11.03
C GLY A 54 -18.49 2.80 -11.18
N LEU A 55 -19.15 3.15 -10.08
CA LEU A 55 -20.54 3.63 -10.10
C LEU A 55 -20.69 4.89 -10.96
N ALA A 56 -19.78 5.85 -10.83
CA ALA A 56 -19.79 7.06 -11.66
C ALA A 56 -19.62 6.72 -13.15
N ALA A 57 -18.71 5.83 -13.50
CA ALA A 57 -18.52 5.38 -14.89
C ALA A 57 -19.77 4.70 -15.45
N MET A 58 -20.44 3.86 -14.66
CA MET A 58 -21.73 3.26 -15.03
C MET A 58 -22.82 4.31 -15.25
N THR A 59 -22.97 5.26 -14.32
CA THR A 59 -23.96 6.34 -14.46
C THR A 59 -23.73 7.15 -15.72
N VAL A 60 -22.49 7.55 -15.99
CA VAL A 60 -22.15 8.27 -17.23
C VAL A 60 -22.45 7.42 -18.47
N ALA A 61 -22.18 6.10 -18.44
CA ALA A 61 -22.45 5.23 -19.57
C ALA A 61 -23.95 5.06 -19.86
N MET A 62 -24.81 5.09 -18.84
CA MET A 62 -26.28 5.05 -19.03
C MET A 62 -26.80 6.25 -19.83
N ASP A 63 -26.13 7.40 -19.74
CA ASP A 63 -26.51 8.63 -20.43
C ASP A 63 -25.95 8.72 -21.87
N ILE A 64 -25.16 7.73 -22.32
CA ILE A 64 -24.57 7.70 -23.66
C ILE A 64 -25.30 6.64 -24.50
N PRO A 65 -26.18 7.03 -25.46
CA PRO A 65 -27.01 6.09 -26.21
C PRO A 65 -26.23 4.97 -26.91
N ALA A 66 -25.01 5.23 -27.36
CA ALA A 66 -24.18 4.25 -28.05
C ALA A 66 -23.66 3.12 -27.15
N VAL A 67 -23.64 3.29 -25.82
CA VAL A 67 -23.10 2.30 -24.87
C VAL A 67 -24.02 2.01 -23.68
N ALA A 68 -25.22 2.59 -23.64
CA ALA A 68 -26.15 2.47 -22.52
C ALA A 68 -26.51 1.01 -22.20
N ASP A 69 -26.73 0.17 -23.22
CA ASP A 69 -27.01 -1.27 -23.06
C ASP A 69 -25.86 -2.03 -22.37
N TRP A 70 -24.64 -1.48 -22.42
CA TRP A 70 -23.43 -2.03 -21.83
C TRP A 70 -22.98 -1.29 -20.57
N ALA A 71 -23.79 -0.36 -20.05
CA ALA A 71 -23.39 0.50 -18.94
C ALA A 71 -22.96 -0.27 -17.69
N ALA A 72 -23.58 -1.43 -17.42
CA ALA A 72 -23.19 -2.30 -16.31
C ALA A 72 -21.72 -2.77 -16.38
N LEU A 73 -21.13 -2.91 -17.58
CA LEU A 73 -19.72 -3.24 -17.74
C LEU A 73 -18.80 -2.07 -17.35
N ALA A 74 -19.28 -0.82 -17.42
CA ALA A 74 -18.48 0.34 -17.03
C ALA A 74 -18.18 0.37 -15.52
N LEU A 75 -18.98 -0.32 -14.68
CA LEU A 75 -18.70 -0.43 -13.25
C LEU A 75 -17.40 -1.18 -12.96
N PRO A 76 -17.24 -2.47 -13.33
CA PRO A 76 -15.99 -3.18 -13.09
C PRO A 76 -14.81 -2.56 -13.85
N ILE A 77 -15.03 -2.02 -15.05
CA ILE A 77 -13.98 -1.33 -15.82
C ILE A 77 -13.49 -0.07 -15.08
N GLY A 78 -14.42 0.79 -14.61
CA GLY A 78 -14.10 1.99 -13.87
C GLY A 78 -13.43 1.69 -12.52
N TRP A 79 -13.90 0.64 -11.84
CA TRP A 79 -13.28 0.16 -10.60
C TRP A 79 -11.84 -0.29 -10.80
N ILE A 80 -11.58 -1.13 -11.82
CA ILE A 80 -10.23 -1.62 -12.16
C ILE A 80 -9.32 -0.47 -12.58
N ALA A 81 -9.82 0.44 -13.43
CA ALA A 81 -9.05 1.60 -13.89
C ALA A 81 -8.66 2.52 -12.72
N ALA A 82 -9.61 2.82 -11.82
CA ALA A 82 -9.34 3.62 -10.62
C ALA A 82 -8.30 2.95 -9.71
N SER A 83 -8.42 1.63 -9.48
CA SER A 83 -7.47 0.84 -8.71
C SER A 83 -6.07 0.87 -9.32
N LEU A 84 -5.95 0.71 -10.64
CA LEU A 84 -4.67 0.77 -11.35
C LEU A 84 -4.04 2.16 -11.22
N ILE A 85 -4.81 3.23 -11.47
CA ILE A 85 -4.33 4.61 -11.37
C ILE A 85 -3.84 4.90 -9.95
N ASP A 86 -4.62 4.57 -8.93
CA ASP A 86 -4.30 4.86 -7.54
C ASP A 86 -3.09 4.03 -7.05
N ARG A 87 -3.09 2.71 -7.29
CA ARG A 87 -2.08 1.79 -6.74
C ARG A 87 -0.78 1.72 -7.55
N VAL A 88 -0.79 2.12 -8.83
CA VAL A 88 0.40 2.08 -9.69
C VAL A 88 0.87 3.48 -10.03
N VAL A 89 0.01 4.35 -10.56
CA VAL A 89 0.42 5.68 -11.05
C VAL A 89 0.59 6.66 -9.89
N LEU A 90 -0.45 6.89 -9.10
CA LEU A 90 -0.39 7.80 -7.96
C LEU A 90 0.63 7.30 -6.94
N GLN A 91 0.55 6.02 -6.54
CA GLN A 91 1.51 5.43 -5.63
C GLN A 91 2.96 5.47 -6.15
N ARG A 92 3.21 5.52 -7.46
CA ARG A 92 4.58 5.76 -7.97
C ARG A 92 5.04 7.21 -7.76
N ILE A 93 4.15 8.18 -7.93
CA ILE A 93 4.49 9.61 -7.83
C ILE A 93 4.67 10.00 -6.37
N VAL A 94 3.69 9.68 -5.54
CA VAL A 94 3.64 10.12 -4.14
C VAL A 94 3.89 8.98 -3.15
N HIS A 95 4.28 7.80 -3.59
CA HIS A 95 4.69 6.67 -2.74
C HIS A 95 3.57 6.15 -1.82
N ALA A 96 2.32 6.49 -2.12
CA ALA A 96 1.14 6.12 -1.35
C ALA A 96 -0.11 6.18 -2.25
N THR A 97 -1.12 5.37 -1.95
CA THR A 97 -2.49 5.56 -2.46
C THR A 97 -3.18 6.69 -1.71
N VAL A 98 -4.36 7.12 -2.19
CA VAL A 98 -5.16 8.18 -1.54
C VAL A 98 -5.39 7.91 -0.05
N GLY A 99 -5.90 6.73 0.31
CA GLY A 99 -6.12 6.36 1.71
C GLY A 99 -4.81 6.35 2.51
N LYS A 100 -3.72 5.85 1.93
CA LYS A 100 -2.41 5.85 2.60
C LYS A 100 -1.90 7.27 2.87
N LEU A 101 -2.12 8.21 1.95
CA LEU A 101 -1.81 9.62 2.16
C LEU A 101 -2.58 10.19 3.35
N LEU A 102 -3.89 9.96 3.41
CA LEU A 102 -4.75 10.42 4.51
C LEU A 102 -4.29 9.89 5.87
N LEU A 103 -3.78 8.65 5.90
CA LEU A 103 -3.36 7.99 7.14
C LEU A 103 -1.88 8.19 7.47
N GLY A 104 -1.14 8.94 6.65
CA GLY A 104 0.28 9.25 6.84
C GLY A 104 1.20 8.03 6.72
N VAL A 105 0.83 7.06 5.87
CA VAL A 105 1.64 5.88 5.54
C VAL A 105 2.06 5.90 4.07
N CYS A 106 3.16 5.22 3.76
CA CYS A 106 3.70 5.12 2.41
C CYS A 106 4.25 3.72 2.16
N VAL A 107 4.53 3.43 0.89
CA VAL A 107 5.04 2.14 0.43
C VAL A 107 6.52 2.24 0.09
N ILE A 108 7.28 1.25 0.51
CA ILE A 108 8.70 1.05 0.21
C ILE A 108 8.93 -0.36 -0.37
N ARG A 109 10.06 -0.56 -1.03
CA ARG A 109 10.53 -1.91 -1.38
C ARG A 109 11.17 -2.56 -0.15
N PRO A 110 10.78 -3.78 0.23
CA PRO A 110 11.35 -4.45 1.41
C PRO A 110 12.83 -4.82 1.23
N SER A 111 13.28 -5.05 -0.01
CA SER A 111 14.67 -5.46 -0.28
C SER A 111 15.73 -4.40 0.05
N ASP A 112 15.37 -3.12 -0.06
CA ASP A 112 16.33 -2.00 0.04
C ASP A 112 15.77 -0.72 0.67
N GLY A 113 14.50 -0.72 1.12
CA GLY A 113 13.85 0.43 1.74
C GLY A 113 13.59 1.62 0.81
N SER A 114 13.90 1.50 -0.47
CA SER A 114 13.76 2.59 -1.43
C SER A 114 12.33 2.70 -1.97
N TRP A 115 12.06 3.77 -2.72
CA TRP A 115 10.74 3.98 -3.32
C TRP A 115 10.45 2.95 -4.41
N PRO A 116 9.20 2.45 -4.51
CA PRO A 116 8.86 1.46 -5.53
C PRO A 116 8.92 2.05 -6.95
N THR A 117 9.38 1.25 -7.91
CA THR A 117 9.35 1.61 -9.33
C THR A 117 7.97 1.33 -9.94
N LEU A 118 7.70 1.88 -11.13
CA LEU A 118 6.43 1.65 -11.82
C LEU A 118 6.23 0.16 -12.13
N GLY A 119 7.25 -0.50 -12.70
CA GLY A 119 7.20 -1.92 -13.02
C GLY A 119 7.05 -2.80 -11.78
N TYR A 120 7.67 -2.44 -10.66
CA TYR A 120 7.49 -3.13 -9.38
C TYR A 120 6.04 -3.03 -8.90
N LEU A 121 5.43 -1.84 -8.92
CA LEU A 121 4.03 -1.67 -8.53
C LEU A 121 3.08 -2.39 -9.49
N LEU A 122 3.32 -2.31 -10.80
CA LEU A 122 2.49 -2.99 -11.80
C LEU A 122 2.54 -4.51 -11.64
N LYS A 123 3.74 -5.09 -11.42
CA LYS A 123 3.91 -6.53 -11.13
C LYS A 123 3.03 -6.94 -9.95
N TRP A 124 3.13 -6.23 -8.82
CA TRP A 124 2.39 -6.58 -7.62
C TRP A 124 0.90 -6.29 -7.71
N TRP A 125 0.50 -5.29 -8.51
CA TRP A 125 -0.90 -5.05 -8.84
C TRP A 125 -1.47 -6.21 -9.67
N LEU A 126 -0.76 -6.70 -10.68
CA LEU A 126 -1.18 -7.85 -11.49
C LEU A 126 -1.27 -9.13 -10.66
N LEU A 127 -0.27 -9.41 -9.82
CA LEU A 127 -0.30 -10.56 -8.92
C LEU A 127 -1.49 -10.50 -7.95
N GLY A 128 -1.75 -9.34 -7.35
CA GLY A 128 -2.91 -9.15 -6.47
C GLY A 128 -4.25 -9.21 -7.21
N ALA A 129 -4.31 -8.78 -8.47
CA ALA A 129 -5.52 -8.90 -9.30
C ALA A 129 -5.81 -10.37 -9.66
N LEU A 130 -4.78 -11.13 -10.03
CA LEU A 130 -4.89 -12.57 -10.28
C LEU A 130 -5.29 -13.31 -8.99
N ASP A 131 -4.70 -12.93 -7.86
CA ASP A 131 -5.06 -13.49 -6.55
C ASP A 131 -6.51 -13.18 -6.19
N ALA A 132 -6.99 -11.95 -6.39
CA ALA A 132 -8.39 -11.61 -6.17
C ALA A 132 -9.35 -12.38 -7.09
N VAL A 133 -8.97 -12.61 -8.35
CA VAL A 133 -9.74 -13.46 -9.29
C VAL A 133 -9.72 -14.93 -8.86
N ALA A 134 -8.59 -15.43 -8.34
CA ALA A 134 -8.45 -16.79 -7.82
C ALA A 134 -9.13 -16.99 -6.45
N THR A 135 -9.19 -15.94 -5.61
CA THR A 135 -9.68 -15.97 -4.22
C THR A 135 -11.22 -15.90 -4.11
N PHE A 136 -11.95 -16.15 -5.20
CA PHE A 136 -13.30 -16.74 -5.07
C PHE A 136 -13.25 -18.20 -4.57
N SER A 137 -12.04 -18.77 -4.39
CA SER A 137 -11.76 -19.96 -3.56
C SER A 137 -10.71 -19.63 -2.49
N ASP A 138 -11.14 -19.50 -1.23
CA ASP A 138 -10.35 -19.57 0.02
C ASP A 138 -8.97 -18.86 0.10
N SER A 139 -8.93 -17.61 0.57
CA SER A 139 -7.82 -17.14 1.43
C SER A 139 -8.18 -15.93 2.33
N PRO A 140 -7.70 -15.85 3.59
CA PRO A 140 -8.21 -14.87 4.57
C PRO A 140 -7.63 -13.47 4.47
N TRP A 141 -6.52 -13.24 3.76
CA TRP A 141 -5.89 -11.94 3.59
C TRP A 141 -4.96 -11.96 2.37
N LEU A 142 -5.15 -11.02 1.43
CA LEU A 142 -4.40 -10.91 0.18
C LEU A 142 -2.87 -10.88 0.42
N GLY A 143 -2.19 -11.96 -0.01
CA GLY A 143 -0.80 -11.98 -0.45
C GLY A 143 0.25 -11.40 0.48
N ASN A 144 0.65 -12.13 1.52
CA ASN A 144 1.98 -11.93 2.13
C ASN A 144 3.04 -12.62 1.26
N TYR A 145 3.22 -12.15 0.03
CA TYR A 145 4.24 -12.68 -0.86
C TYR A 145 5.61 -12.13 -0.47
N ASP A 146 6.62 -12.98 -0.61
CA ASP A 146 7.99 -12.56 -0.41
C ASP A 146 8.35 -11.39 -1.34
N ASN A 147 8.98 -10.35 -0.77
CA ASN A 147 9.31 -9.09 -1.43
C ASN A 147 8.13 -8.23 -1.94
N SER A 148 6.91 -8.46 -1.46
CA SER A 148 5.76 -7.59 -1.75
C SER A 148 5.92 -6.18 -1.16
N PRO A 149 5.23 -5.17 -1.72
CA PRO A 149 5.40 -3.79 -1.27
C PRO A 149 5.01 -3.65 0.20
N THR A 150 5.91 -3.07 1.00
CA THR A 150 5.71 -2.92 2.43
C THR A 150 5.25 -1.52 2.78
N VAL A 151 4.26 -1.43 3.66
CA VAL A 151 3.72 -0.17 4.15
C VAL A 151 4.48 0.22 5.42
N VAL A 152 4.93 1.47 5.49
CA VAL A 152 5.59 2.07 6.66
C VAL A 152 5.04 3.47 6.90
N ARG A 153 5.35 4.07 8.06
CA ARG A 153 4.93 5.45 8.35
C ARG A 153 5.87 6.41 7.63
N ARG A 154 5.28 7.40 6.93
CA ARG A 154 6.07 8.38 6.16
C ARG A 154 7.07 9.13 7.03
N ARG A 155 6.67 9.45 8.27
CA ARG A 155 7.54 10.11 9.25
C ARG A 155 8.82 9.30 9.55
N ASP A 156 8.72 7.98 9.62
CA ASP A 156 9.85 7.10 9.94
C ASP A 156 10.83 7.08 8.77
N VAL A 157 10.31 6.98 7.53
CA VAL A 157 11.13 7.05 6.31
C VAL A 157 11.86 8.39 6.20
N THR A 158 11.16 9.50 6.49
CA THR A 158 11.78 10.82 6.50
C THR A 158 12.88 10.91 7.55
N ALA A 159 12.59 10.48 8.79
CA ALA A 159 13.56 10.50 9.89
C ALA A 159 14.83 9.72 9.56
N LEU A 160 14.69 8.51 8.99
CA LEU A 160 15.81 7.68 8.56
C LEU A 160 16.66 8.34 7.47
N ARG A 161 16.04 9.05 6.52
CA ARG A 161 16.74 9.67 5.39
C ARG A 161 17.38 11.01 5.72
N THR A 162 16.94 11.65 6.80
CA THR A 162 17.52 12.89 7.32
C THR A 162 18.54 12.64 8.42
N ALA A 163 18.73 11.39 8.85
CA ALA A 163 19.76 11.06 9.83
C ALA A 163 21.14 11.32 9.21
N PRO A 164 22.03 12.06 9.91
CA PRO A 164 23.38 12.40 9.43
C PRO A 164 24.31 11.19 9.33
#